data_AF-A0A5J9TXF1-F1
#
_entry.id   AF-A0A5J9TXF1-F1
#
_cell.length_a   1.000
_cell.length_b   1.000
_cell.length_c   1.000
_cell.angle_alpha   90.00
_cell.angle_beta   90.00
_cell.angle_gamma   90.00
#
_symmetry.space_group_name_H-M   'P 1'
#
loop_
_entity.id
_entity.type
_entity.pdbx_description
1 polymer ?
#
loop_
_entity_poly.entity_id
_entity_poly.type
_entity_poly.pdbx_seq_one_letter_code
_entity_poly.pdbx_strand_id
1 'polypeptide(L)'
;MVLPDDVLAVVFRRLAPRSLAASRCVCKAWRDVIDARRLLRPDLLPHAVRGIFLEYTHLDYPVFLARPSAGPAVDGKLGFLLESARASFLTLLDHCNGLSLYRDKHGLLVLNLATQRWARWPPPPFMGIIMEHIARLVFDPIESPHYEVFLVPDHPDREEEVNKCRQAMNTPSSSIVSGQTLIPSVAEDTEEPGESVQRGLADWPSSTCVFSVFSSRTGRWEERVYAREGKAMGTIAEMREYGFFWRGYSVCCRDTLYVQCSGGIFMTRISLSNDKYQVIKMPSGIDWMECSEIYLGKSVKGVSCASFRDWYHLQIWVLDESCDQIEWVSKHQIDVVPILHALNYDEQNETEGPWILQDVNNAEDDNNEAENKFEWDSDNDGVINIEYGAAQHCHGHFTFLGFHPYKDVVFLNVSLSRAVAYHLDSSMVQDLGNLCPKGYHDIAGSFADILMSFPFTPCMMTIVPENNLEGHDQE
;
A
#
# COMPACT_ATOMS: atom_id res chain seq x y z
N MET A 1 7.35 45.40 4.57
CA MET A 1 8.57 45.02 5.32
C MET A 1 8.64 43.51 5.31
N VAL A 2 9.62 42.91 4.66
CA VAL A 2 9.80 41.45 4.63
C VAL A 2 10.39 41.04 5.98
N LEU A 3 9.79 40.08 6.69
CA LEU A 3 10.37 39.56 7.92
C LEU A 3 11.68 38.81 7.58
N PRO A 4 12.76 38.98 8.36
CA PRO A 4 13.97 38.18 8.19
C PRO A 4 13.70 36.69 8.42
N ASP A 5 14.40 35.83 7.68
CA ASP A 5 14.26 34.36 7.73
C ASP A 5 14.47 33.79 9.14
N ASP A 6 15.39 34.37 9.92
CA ASP A 6 15.62 33.95 11.32
C ASP A 6 14.40 34.19 12.21
N VAL A 7 13.69 35.30 11.99
CA VAL A 7 12.49 35.64 12.77
C VAL A 7 11.33 34.75 12.33
N LEU A 8 11.17 34.52 11.02
CA LEU A 8 10.18 33.58 10.48
C LEU A 8 10.41 32.16 11.02
N ALA A 9 11.66 31.68 11.05
CA ALA A 9 11.99 30.38 11.60
C ALA A 9 11.61 30.25 13.09
N VAL A 10 11.78 31.31 13.90
CA VAL A 10 11.34 31.34 15.30
C VAL A 10 9.82 31.26 15.42
N VAL A 11 9.07 31.93 14.54
CA VAL A 11 7.60 31.83 14.50
C VAL A 11 7.18 30.41 14.11
N PHE A 12 7.76 29.86 13.04
CA PHE A 12 7.45 28.51 12.57
C PHE A 12 7.76 27.42 13.60
N ARG A 13 8.85 27.55 14.38
CA ARG A 13 9.17 26.62 15.48
C ARG A 13 8.10 26.53 16.57
N ARG A 14 7.24 27.54 16.69
CA ARG A 14 6.16 27.58 17.68
C ARG A 14 4.86 26.97 17.16
N LEU A 15 4.78 26.68 15.86
CA LEU A 15 3.60 26.07 15.27
C LEU A 15 3.54 24.59 15.63
N ALA A 16 2.32 24.08 15.83
CA ALA A 16 2.09 22.65 15.88
C ALA A 16 2.54 22.00 14.55
N PRO A 17 2.98 20.73 14.55
CA PRO A 17 3.50 20.05 13.35
C PRO A 17 2.59 20.17 12.12
N ARG A 18 1.27 20.04 12.33
CA ARG A 18 0.26 20.19 11.27
C ARG A 18 0.21 21.62 10.70
N SER A 19 0.25 22.63 11.56
CA SER A 19 0.27 24.04 11.15
C SER A 19 1.59 24.42 10.47
N LEU A 20 2.68 23.77 10.86
CA LEU A 20 3.98 23.93 10.23
C LEU A 20 4.02 23.33 8.82
N ALA A 21 3.51 22.11 8.64
CA ALA A 21 3.32 21.50 7.32
C ALA A 21 2.40 22.35 6.42
N ALA A 22 1.30 22.86 6.98
CA ALA A 22 0.43 23.79 6.25
C ALA A 22 1.16 25.08 5.85
N SER A 23 2.00 25.65 6.74
CA SER A 23 2.79 26.85 6.46
C SER A 23 3.82 26.62 5.35
N ARG A 24 4.41 25.42 5.28
CA ARG A 24 5.31 24.99 4.20
C ARG A 24 4.63 25.04 2.82
N CYS A 25 3.31 24.86 2.77
CA CYS A 25 2.54 24.87 1.53
C CYS A 25 2.14 26.27 1.06
N VAL A 26 2.34 27.32 1.88
CA VAL A 26 1.81 28.67 1.60
C VAL A 26 2.56 29.37 0.47
N CYS A 27 3.89 29.40 0.52
CA CYS A 27 4.71 30.02 -0.51
C CYS A 27 6.14 29.49 -0.51
N LYS A 28 6.87 29.72 -1.60
CA LYS A 28 8.26 29.28 -1.77
C LYS A 28 9.18 29.78 -0.65
N ALA A 29 9.09 31.05 -0.27
CA ALA A 29 9.94 31.61 0.79
C ALA A 29 9.73 30.93 2.15
N TRP A 30 8.49 30.59 2.50
CA TRP A 30 8.19 29.90 3.76
C TRP A 30 8.68 28.46 3.73
N ARG A 31 8.48 27.77 2.60
CA ARG A 31 9.03 26.44 2.35
C ARG A 31 10.55 26.43 2.49
N ASP A 32 11.24 27.35 1.83
CA ASP A 32 12.70 27.47 1.86
C ASP A 32 13.21 27.66 3.30
N VAL A 33 12.56 28.50 4.11
CA VAL A 33 12.93 28.69 5.54
C VAL A 33 12.68 27.43 6.37
N ILE A 34 11.53 26.77 6.19
CA ILE A 34 11.15 25.56 6.93
C ILE A 34 12.11 24.41 6.59
N ASP A 35 12.42 24.22 5.31
CA ASP A 35 13.27 23.15 4.80
C ASP A 35 14.75 23.40 5.15
N ALA A 36 15.25 24.61 4.91
CA ALA A 36 16.65 24.96 5.22
C ALA A 36 16.98 24.86 6.71
N ARG A 37 15.98 25.09 7.58
CA ARG A 37 16.14 24.99 9.04
C ARG A 37 15.63 23.66 9.61
N ARG A 38 15.18 22.72 8.77
CA ARG A 38 14.65 21.40 9.15
C ARG A 38 13.62 21.49 10.27
N LEU A 39 12.67 22.43 10.16
CA LEU A 39 11.73 22.71 11.23
C LEU A 39 10.67 21.61 11.39
N LEU A 40 10.40 20.84 10.33
CA LEU A 40 9.59 19.63 10.44
C LEU A 40 10.32 18.60 11.30
N ARG A 41 9.74 18.34 12.47
CA ARG A 41 10.18 17.35 13.46
C ARG A 41 10.33 15.96 12.80
N PRO A 42 11.55 15.42 12.64
CA PRO A 42 11.78 14.12 12.02
C PRO A 42 11.10 12.96 12.77
N ASP A 43 10.97 13.09 14.09
CA ASP A 43 10.32 12.11 14.97
C ASP A 43 8.81 11.98 14.75
N LEU A 44 8.19 12.92 14.03
CA LEU A 44 6.75 12.87 13.72
C LEU A 44 6.45 12.32 12.33
N LEU A 45 7.48 12.26 11.50
CA LEU A 45 7.41 11.86 10.12
C LEU A 45 7.77 10.37 10.00
N PRO A 46 7.22 9.67 9.00
CA PRO A 46 7.39 8.23 8.83
C PRO A 46 8.79 7.88 8.34
N HIS A 47 9.84 8.03 9.15
CA HIS A 47 11.24 7.88 8.71
C HIS A 47 11.90 6.54 9.03
N ALA A 48 11.26 5.69 9.82
CA ALA A 48 11.79 4.39 10.22
C ALA A 48 10.74 3.31 10.00
N VAL A 49 11.17 2.14 9.51
CA VAL A 49 10.33 0.95 9.44
C VAL A 49 10.25 0.36 10.85
N ARG A 50 9.03 0.23 11.38
CA ARG A 50 8.80 -0.29 12.74
C ARG A 50 8.42 -1.76 12.76
N GLY A 51 7.93 -2.26 11.64
CA GLY A 51 7.46 -3.62 11.49
C GLY A 51 6.83 -3.82 10.13
N ILE A 52 6.24 -4.98 9.93
CA ILE A 52 5.53 -5.35 8.71
C ILE A 52 4.13 -5.81 9.11
N PHE A 53 3.12 -5.23 8.49
CA PHE A 53 1.74 -5.73 8.60
C PHE A 53 1.51 -6.85 7.60
N LEU A 54 0.77 -7.86 8.02
CA LEU A 54 0.54 -9.10 7.30
C LEU A 54 -0.95 -9.43 7.35
N GLU A 55 -1.59 -9.55 6.20
CA GLU A 55 -2.96 -10.01 6.05
C GLU A 55 -2.92 -11.47 5.58
N TYR A 56 -3.50 -12.38 6.36
CA TYR A 56 -3.48 -13.81 6.08
C TYR A 56 -4.82 -14.28 5.54
N THR A 57 -4.81 -15.33 4.71
CA THR A 57 -6.04 -16.02 4.32
C THR A 57 -6.75 -16.56 5.56
N HIS A 58 -8.06 -16.37 5.65
CA HIS A 58 -8.92 -16.89 6.74
C HIS A 58 -8.64 -16.31 8.14
N LEU A 59 -7.83 -15.26 8.28
CA LEU A 59 -7.76 -14.47 9.52
C LEU A 59 -8.57 -13.18 9.37
N ASP A 60 -9.38 -12.86 10.38
CA ASP A 60 -10.28 -11.69 10.38
C ASP A 60 -9.58 -10.36 10.71
N TYR A 61 -8.26 -10.38 10.92
CA TYR A 61 -7.47 -9.21 11.31
C TYR A 61 -6.03 -9.31 10.78
N PRO A 62 -5.38 -8.17 10.51
CA PRO A 62 -3.97 -8.15 10.16
C PRO A 62 -3.11 -8.47 11.39
N VAL A 63 -1.98 -9.14 11.16
CA VAL A 63 -0.96 -9.43 12.16
C VAL A 63 0.22 -8.48 11.97
N PHE A 64 0.92 -8.15 13.06
CA PHE A 64 2.06 -7.24 13.02
C PHE A 64 3.33 -7.97 13.44
N LEU A 65 4.29 -8.08 12.52
CA LEU A 65 5.64 -8.57 12.78
C LEU A 65 6.54 -7.38 13.11
N ALA A 66 7.10 -7.34 14.31
CA ALA A 66 7.96 -6.24 14.72
C ALA A 66 8.97 -6.68 15.78
N ARG A 67 10.07 -5.95 15.89
CA ARG A 67 10.99 -6.10 17.02
C ARG A 67 10.26 -5.76 18.33
N PRO A 68 10.39 -6.55 19.41
CA PRO A 68 9.94 -6.15 20.74
C PRO A 68 10.62 -4.83 21.08
N SER A 69 9.82 -3.81 21.34
CA SER A 69 10.32 -2.44 21.36
C SER A 69 9.68 -1.66 22.50
N ALA A 70 10.48 -0.82 23.18
CA ALA A 70 10.02 0.03 24.29
C ALA A 70 9.24 1.29 23.85
N GLY A 71 8.80 1.36 22.58
CA GLY A 71 8.03 2.50 22.03
C GLY A 71 6.52 2.32 22.21
N PRO A 72 5.69 3.29 21.75
CA PRO A 72 4.24 3.12 21.77
C PRO A 72 3.87 1.81 21.06
N ALA A 73 3.14 0.94 21.75
CA ALA A 73 2.69 -0.32 21.18
C ALA A 73 1.81 -0.02 19.96
N VAL A 74 2.25 -0.44 18.78
CA VAL A 74 1.40 -0.48 17.59
C VAL A 74 0.47 -1.67 17.81
N ASP A 75 -0.80 -1.39 18.07
CA ASP A 75 -1.80 -2.42 18.27
C ASP A 75 -2.24 -2.97 16.92
N GLY A 76 -1.62 -4.09 16.49
CA GLY A 76 -1.98 -4.78 15.27
C GLY A 76 -3.41 -5.34 15.28
N LYS A 77 -4.00 -5.54 16.47
CA LYS A 77 -5.36 -6.06 16.66
C LYS A 77 -6.44 -4.98 16.53
N LEU A 78 -6.03 -3.75 16.21
CA LEU A 78 -6.92 -2.60 16.04
C LEU A 78 -7.86 -2.39 17.25
N GLY A 79 -7.37 -2.64 18.46
CA GLY A 79 -8.15 -2.61 19.70
C GLY A 79 -8.71 -1.24 20.05
N PHE A 80 -8.17 -0.16 19.47
CA PHE A 80 -8.73 1.19 19.61
C PHE A 80 -9.99 1.44 18.78
N LEU A 81 -10.37 0.52 17.88
CA LEU A 81 -11.64 0.59 17.15
C LEU A 81 -12.82 0.20 18.06
N LEU A 82 -13.97 0.87 17.88
CA LEU A 82 -15.20 0.55 18.61
C LEU A 82 -15.64 -0.90 18.38
N GLU A 83 -16.34 -1.46 19.37
CA GLU A 83 -16.92 -2.81 19.32
C GLU A 83 -17.85 -3.01 18.11
N SER A 84 -18.55 -1.96 17.64
CA SER A 84 -19.36 -1.98 16.42
C SER A 84 -18.55 -2.08 15.12
N ALA A 85 -17.36 -1.48 15.10
CA ALA A 85 -16.42 -1.60 13.99
C ALA A 85 -15.73 -2.97 13.99
N ARG A 86 -15.43 -3.53 15.17
CA ARG A 86 -14.93 -4.92 15.30
C ARG A 86 -15.99 -5.97 14.93
N ALA A 87 -17.26 -5.69 15.17
CA ALA A 87 -18.38 -6.54 14.74
C ALA A 87 -18.62 -6.52 13.22
N SER A 88 -17.77 -5.81 12.45
CA SER A 88 -17.83 -5.74 11.00
C SER A 88 -16.50 -6.24 10.45
N PHE A 89 -16.52 -7.14 9.47
CA PHE A 89 -15.29 -7.57 8.79
C PHE A 89 -14.57 -6.34 8.21
N LEU A 90 -13.33 -6.13 8.64
CA LEU A 90 -12.48 -5.01 8.22
C LEU A 90 -11.49 -5.51 7.17
N THR A 91 -11.65 -5.06 5.93
CA THR A 91 -10.74 -5.41 4.84
C THR A 91 -9.70 -4.31 4.69
N LEU A 92 -8.41 -4.65 4.79
CA LEU A 92 -7.34 -3.72 4.49
C LEU A 92 -7.34 -3.43 3.00
N LEU A 93 -7.34 -2.16 2.64
CA LEU A 93 -7.41 -1.73 1.27
C LEU A 93 -6.10 -1.18 0.69
N ASP A 94 -5.44 -0.33 1.45
CA ASP A 94 -4.21 0.32 0.98
C ASP A 94 -3.47 0.91 2.18
N HIS A 95 -2.24 1.35 1.97
CA HIS A 95 -1.47 2.05 2.98
C HIS A 95 -0.57 3.10 2.33
N CYS A 96 -0.31 4.19 3.04
CA CYS A 96 0.59 5.23 2.55
C CYS A 96 1.19 6.03 3.70
N ASN A 97 2.52 6.04 3.82
CA ASN A 97 3.29 6.89 4.75
C ASN A 97 2.71 6.93 6.19
N GLY A 98 2.36 5.76 6.73
CA GLY A 98 1.86 5.59 8.10
C GLY A 98 0.34 5.66 8.28
N LEU A 99 -0.41 5.91 7.22
CA LEU A 99 -1.86 5.76 7.19
C LEU A 99 -2.26 4.45 6.50
N SER A 100 -3.39 3.88 6.91
CA SER A 100 -3.96 2.66 6.33
C SER A 100 -5.43 2.89 6.00
N LEU A 101 -5.84 2.43 4.83
CA LEU A 101 -7.21 2.49 4.33
C LEU A 101 -7.88 1.15 4.57
N TYR A 102 -9.06 1.16 5.15
CA TYR A 102 -9.89 -0.01 5.41
C TYR A 102 -11.30 0.16 4.85
N ARG A 103 -11.99 -0.96 4.67
CA ARG A 103 -13.42 -1.02 4.39
C ARG A 103 -14.12 -1.88 5.42
N ASP A 104 -15.29 -1.43 5.86
CA ASP A 104 -16.27 -2.28 6.53
C ASP A 104 -17.65 -2.16 5.86
N LYS A 105 -18.67 -2.75 6.49
CA LYS A 105 -20.06 -2.68 6.03
C LYS A 105 -20.64 -1.26 5.96
N HIS A 106 -20.03 -0.29 6.64
CA HIS A 106 -20.49 1.09 6.71
C HIS A 106 -19.72 2.02 5.74
N GLY A 107 -18.66 1.53 5.10
CA GLY A 107 -17.93 2.27 4.07
C GLY A 107 -16.43 2.27 4.29
N LEU A 108 -15.77 3.33 3.81
CA LEU A 108 -14.32 3.49 3.89
C LEU A 108 -13.89 4.18 5.18
N LEU A 109 -12.77 3.72 5.73
CA LEU A 109 -12.14 4.27 6.92
C LEU A 109 -10.65 4.50 6.66
N VAL A 110 -10.11 5.56 7.23
CA VAL A 110 -8.66 5.70 7.38
C VAL A 110 -8.26 5.59 8.82
N LEU A 111 -7.18 4.85 9.05
CA LEU A 111 -6.59 4.63 10.34
C LEU A 111 -5.17 5.22 10.34
N ASN A 112 -4.84 5.89 11.43
CA ASN A 112 -3.46 6.13 11.81
C ASN A 112 -3.14 5.25 13.01
N LEU A 113 -2.52 4.09 12.73
CA LEU A 113 -2.19 3.07 13.73
C LEU A 113 -1.20 3.55 14.78
N ALA A 114 -0.32 4.50 14.44
CA ALA A 114 0.65 5.07 15.37
C ALA A 114 0.00 5.99 16.41
N THR A 115 -1.06 6.70 16.01
CA THR A 115 -1.80 7.62 16.91
C THR A 115 -3.10 7.02 17.47
N GLN A 116 -3.45 5.79 17.06
CA GLN A 116 -4.71 5.11 17.40
C GLN A 116 -5.96 5.94 17.08
N ARG A 117 -5.93 6.65 15.95
CA ARG A 117 -7.03 7.49 15.47
C ARG A 117 -7.60 6.94 14.19
N TRP A 118 -8.90 7.09 14.01
CA TRP A 118 -9.58 6.70 12.79
C TRP A 118 -10.64 7.73 12.40
N ALA A 119 -10.97 7.77 11.11
CA ALA A 119 -12.07 8.57 10.60
C ALA A 119 -12.80 7.81 9.50
N ARG A 120 -14.13 7.93 9.52
CA ARG A 120 -15.00 7.42 8.45
C ARG A 120 -15.41 8.57 7.54
N TRP A 121 -15.55 8.26 6.25
CA TRP A 121 -15.89 9.25 5.23
C TRP A 121 -17.36 9.21 4.87
N PRO A 122 -17.89 10.30 4.29
CA PRO A 122 -19.15 10.21 3.58
C PRO A 122 -19.05 9.08 2.54
N PRO A 123 -20.17 8.35 2.32
CA PRO A 123 -20.18 7.28 1.35
C PRO A 123 -19.70 7.80 -0.01
N PRO A 124 -18.88 7.01 -0.71
CA PRO A 124 -18.42 7.30 -2.06
C PRO A 124 -19.62 7.46 -3.01
N PRO A 125 -19.42 8.13 -4.16
CA PRO A 125 -20.49 8.31 -5.14
C PRO A 125 -21.11 6.96 -5.60
N PHE A 126 -20.34 5.88 -5.62
CA PHE A 126 -20.87 4.53 -5.85
C PHE A 126 -20.28 3.56 -4.82
N MET A 127 -21.11 2.63 -4.33
CA MET A 127 -20.75 1.67 -3.28
C MET A 127 -20.94 0.23 -3.80
N GLY A 128 -19.93 -0.62 -3.69
CA GLY A 128 -19.99 -2.00 -4.19
C GLY A 128 -18.66 -2.75 -4.08
N ILE A 129 -18.61 -4.04 -4.45
CA ILE A 129 -17.40 -4.90 -4.35
C ILE A 129 -16.22 -4.29 -5.12
N ILE A 130 -16.49 -3.63 -6.25
CA ILE A 130 -15.51 -2.95 -7.12
C ILE A 130 -14.57 -2.02 -6.33
N MET A 131 -15.08 -1.37 -5.28
CA MET A 131 -14.31 -0.45 -4.45
C MET A 131 -13.08 -1.08 -3.79
N GLU A 132 -13.17 -2.35 -3.40
CA GLU A 132 -12.03 -3.08 -2.85
C GLU A 132 -10.89 -3.09 -3.86
N HIS A 133 -11.16 -3.10 -5.15
CA HIS A 133 -10.11 -3.16 -6.14
C HIS A 133 -9.55 -1.81 -6.57
N ILE A 134 -10.29 -0.71 -6.39
CA ILE A 134 -9.92 0.58 -7.00
C ILE A 134 -9.54 1.69 -6.01
N ALA A 135 -9.84 1.56 -4.72
CA ALA A 135 -9.53 2.60 -3.75
C ALA A 135 -8.03 2.65 -3.44
N ARG A 136 -7.42 3.84 -3.54
CA ARG A 136 -5.97 4.10 -3.34
C ARG A 136 -5.73 5.30 -2.44
N LEU A 137 -4.89 5.13 -1.42
CA LEU A 137 -4.58 6.15 -0.42
C LEU A 137 -3.36 6.96 -0.83
N VAL A 138 -3.51 8.28 -0.87
CA VAL A 138 -2.45 9.23 -1.21
C VAL A 138 -2.19 10.10 0.00
N PHE A 139 -0.99 10.02 0.54
CA PHE A 139 -0.60 10.84 1.67
C PHE A 139 0.90 11.03 1.73
N ASP A 140 1.38 12.26 1.64
CA ASP A 140 2.78 12.61 1.91
C ASP A 140 2.82 13.70 2.99
N PRO A 141 3.21 13.37 4.24
CA PRO A 141 3.23 14.33 5.34
C PRO A 141 4.25 15.46 5.15
N ILE A 142 5.21 15.31 4.25
CA ILE A 142 6.19 16.36 3.92
C ILE A 142 5.52 17.39 3.01
N GLU A 143 4.68 16.93 2.06
CA GLU A 143 4.04 17.78 1.06
C GLU A 143 2.69 18.35 1.49
N SER A 144 1.90 17.62 2.30
CA SER A 144 0.56 18.05 2.69
C SER A 144 0.13 17.47 4.05
N PRO A 145 -0.48 18.27 4.94
CA PRO A 145 -1.11 17.76 6.16
C PRO A 145 -2.47 17.08 5.89
N HIS A 146 -2.82 16.86 4.63
CA HIS A 146 -4.08 16.27 4.18
C HIS A 146 -3.76 15.05 3.31
N TYR A 147 -4.47 13.95 3.57
CA TYR A 147 -4.53 12.79 2.70
C TYR A 147 -5.69 12.91 1.70
N GLU A 148 -5.58 12.18 0.60
CA GLU A 148 -6.63 12.00 -0.41
C GLU A 148 -6.84 10.50 -0.68
N VAL A 149 -8.01 10.13 -1.18
CA VAL A 149 -8.28 8.78 -1.68
C VAL A 149 -8.82 8.83 -3.08
N PHE A 150 -8.17 8.10 -3.98
CA PHE A 150 -8.52 7.99 -5.38
C PHE A 150 -9.26 6.69 -5.62
N LEU A 151 -10.33 6.74 -6.42
CA LEU A 151 -10.92 5.55 -7.03
C LEU A 151 -10.31 5.41 -8.43
N VAL A 152 -9.33 4.52 -8.57
CA VAL A 152 -8.55 4.30 -9.80
C VAL A 152 -8.94 2.95 -10.39
N PRO A 153 -9.72 2.91 -11.48
CA PRO A 153 -9.95 1.68 -12.23
C PRO A 153 -8.63 1.10 -12.71
N ASP A 154 -8.37 -0.14 -12.34
CA ASP A 154 -7.16 -0.89 -12.66
C ASP A 154 -7.40 -1.92 -13.77
N HIS A 155 -8.58 -1.93 -14.39
CA HIS A 155 -8.92 -2.76 -15.54
C HIS A 155 -10.01 -2.07 -16.40
N PRO A 156 -10.02 -2.20 -17.74
CA PRO A 156 -11.06 -1.65 -18.60
C PRO A 156 -12.49 -2.00 -18.16
N ASP A 157 -12.73 -3.22 -17.67
CA ASP A 157 -14.07 -3.64 -17.23
C ASP A 157 -14.51 -2.89 -15.96
N ARG A 158 -13.61 -2.69 -15.00
CA ARG A 158 -13.90 -1.87 -13.82
C ARG A 158 -14.10 -0.40 -14.19
N GLU A 159 -13.36 0.11 -15.18
CA GLU A 159 -13.57 1.46 -15.71
C GLU A 159 -14.98 1.59 -16.30
N GLU A 160 -15.42 0.58 -17.04
CA GLU A 160 -16.78 0.51 -17.59
C GLU A 160 -17.84 0.48 -16.50
N GLU A 161 -17.69 -0.38 -15.49
CA GLU A 161 -18.62 -0.46 -14.36
C GLU A 161 -18.71 0.87 -13.60
N VAL A 162 -17.58 1.51 -13.32
CA VAL A 162 -17.53 2.85 -12.70
C VAL A 162 -18.26 3.89 -13.56
N ASN A 163 -18.07 3.85 -14.87
CA ASN A 163 -18.75 4.75 -15.80
C ASN A 163 -20.27 4.49 -15.85
N LYS A 164 -20.71 3.22 -15.82
CA LYS A 164 -22.13 2.84 -15.74
C LYS A 164 -22.76 3.37 -14.45
N CYS A 165 -22.10 3.19 -13.29
CA CYS A 165 -22.54 3.77 -12.02
C CYS A 165 -22.66 5.30 -12.08
N ARG A 166 -21.67 5.98 -12.68
CA ARG A 166 -21.68 7.44 -12.85
C ARG A 166 -22.86 7.91 -13.69
N GLN A 167 -23.17 7.23 -14.79
CA GLN A 167 -24.31 7.57 -15.65
C GLN A 167 -25.64 7.39 -14.94
N ALA A 168 -25.81 6.31 -14.17
CA ALA A 168 -27.03 6.04 -13.42
C ALA A 168 -27.36 7.17 -12.42
N MET A 169 -26.36 7.73 -11.74
CA MET A 169 -26.54 8.85 -10.82
C MET A 169 -26.93 10.16 -11.48
N ASN A 170 -26.41 10.41 -12.69
CA ASN A 170 -26.69 11.63 -13.45
C ASN A 170 -28.03 11.57 -14.21
N THR A 171 -28.68 10.40 -14.22
CA THR A 171 -30.00 10.22 -14.83
C THR A 171 -31.08 10.60 -13.82
N PRO A 172 -31.92 11.62 -14.08
CA PRO A 172 -32.98 12.02 -13.17
C PRO A 172 -34.09 10.96 -13.17
N SER A 173 -34.03 9.98 -12.27
CA SER A 173 -35.10 9.00 -12.12
C SER A 173 -36.10 9.47 -11.05
N SER A 174 -37.35 9.66 -11.50
CA SER A 174 -38.52 9.80 -10.65
C SER A 174 -38.63 8.63 -9.66
N SER A 175 -39.09 8.93 -8.45
CA SER A 175 -39.39 8.02 -7.32
C SER A 175 -38.19 7.48 -6.52
N ILE A 176 -37.74 8.30 -5.56
CA ILE A 176 -37.07 7.82 -4.35
C ILE A 176 -38.17 7.25 -3.45
N VAL A 177 -38.21 5.93 -3.25
CA VAL A 177 -38.82 5.33 -2.06
C VAL A 177 -37.68 5.00 -1.10
N SER A 178 -37.77 5.58 0.09
CA SER A 178 -36.84 5.47 1.21
C SER A 178 -36.57 4.00 1.59
N GLY A 179 -35.30 3.67 1.87
CA GLY A 179 -34.96 2.61 2.81
C GLY A 179 -34.40 1.29 2.29
N GLN A 180 -34.01 1.17 1.02
CA GLN A 180 -33.23 0.01 0.55
C GLN A 180 -32.04 0.47 -0.27
N THR A 181 -30.84 0.08 0.18
CA THR A 181 -29.60 0.13 -0.62
C THR A 181 -29.80 -0.81 -1.80
N LEU A 182 -30.32 -0.26 -2.90
CA LEU A 182 -30.26 -0.91 -4.19
C LEU A 182 -28.80 -0.97 -4.59
N ILE A 183 -28.17 -2.12 -4.32
CA ILE A 183 -27.18 -2.66 -5.26
C ILE A 183 -27.85 -2.51 -6.63
N PRO A 184 -27.25 -1.82 -7.61
CA PRO A 184 -27.72 -1.97 -8.97
C PRO A 184 -27.61 -3.47 -9.22
N SER A 185 -28.73 -4.19 -9.20
CA SER A 185 -28.78 -5.53 -9.76
C SER A 185 -28.13 -5.36 -11.12
N VAL A 186 -27.07 -6.12 -11.38
CA VAL A 186 -26.58 -6.32 -12.73
C VAL A 186 -27.79 -6.77 -13.50
N ALA A 187 -28.51 -5.82 -14.11
CA ALA A 187 -29.37 -6.14 -15.21
C ALA A 187 -28.40 -6.81 -16.16
N GLU A 188 -28.70 -8.04 -16.55
CA GLU A 188 -28.13 -8.58 -17.78
C GLU A 188 -28.57 -7.60 -18.87
N ASP A 189 -27.79 -6.55 -19.07
CA ASP A 189 -27.97 -5.63 -20.17
C ASP A 189 -27.67 -6.46 -21.40
N THR A 190 -28.72 -6.74 -22.15
CA THR A 190 -28.65 -7.14 -23.55
C THR A 190 -28.06 -5.95 -24.31
N GLU A 191 -26.74 -5.74 -24.20
CA GLU A 191 -26.01 -4.85 -25.09
C GLU A 191 -26.29 -5.31 -26.52
N GLU A 192 -26.72 -4.40 -27.40
CA GLU A 192 -26.84 -4.74 -28.81
C GLU A 192 -25.46 -5.21 -29.30
N PRO A 193 -25.35 -6.36 -30.00
CA PRO A 193 -24.06 -6.97 -30.36
C PRO A 193 -23.08 -6.03 -31.12
N GLY A 194 -23.56 -4.93 -31.68
CA GLY A 194 -22.75 -3.94 -32.37
C GLY A 194 -22.01 -2.95 -31.45
N GLU A 195 -22.59 -2.59 -30.28
CA GLU A 195 -22.01 -1.58 -29.39
C GLU A 195 -20.82 -2.12 -28.60
N SER A 196 -20.89 -3.38 -28.16
CA SER A 196 -19.79 -4.07 -27.45
C SER A 196 -18.57 -4.26 -28.36
N VAL A 197 -18.78 -4.56 -29.64
CA VAL A 197 -17.71 -4.70 -30.65
C VAL A 197 -17.06 -3.35 -30.98
N GLN A 198 -17.84 -2.28 -31.15
CA GLN A 198 -17.28 -0.94 -31.38
C GLN A 198 -16.51 -0.41 -30.18
N ARG A 199 -16.98 -0.70 -28.96
CA ARG A 199 -16.29 -0.32 -27.71
C ARG A 199 -14.99 -1.09 -27.52
N GLY A 200 -14.95 -2.37 -27.88
CA GLY A 200 -13.74 -3.18 -27.83
C GLY A 200 -12.60 -2.64 -28.69
N LEU A 201 -12.91 -1.92 -29.77
CA LEU A 201 -11.94 -1.29 -30.68
C LEU A 201 -11.42 0.08 -30.20
N ALA A 202 -11.96 0.63 -29.10
CA ALA A 202 -11.51 1.91 -28.59
C ALA A 202 -10.10 1.83 -28.00
N ASP A 203 -9.36 2.94 -28.11
CA ASP A 203 -8.03 3.09 -27.54
C ASP A 203 -8.05 2.93 -26.01
N TRP A 204 -7.21 2.03 -25.50
CA TRP A 204 -6.91 1.91 -24.08
C TRP A 204 -5.44 2.27 -23.78
N PRO A 205 -5.17 3.00 -22.69
CA PRO A 205 -6.14 3.74 -21.89
C PRO A 205 -6.80 4.87 -22.68
N SER A 206 -7.99 5.28 -22.22
CA SER A 206 -8.77 6.39 -22.79
C SER A 206 -7.93 7.67 -22.98
N SER A 207 -8.35 8.62 -23.82
CA SER A 207 -7.63 9.92 -23.93
C SER A 207 -7.82 10.80 -22.69
N THR A 208 -8.91 10.59 -21.97
CA THR A 208 -9.22 11.25 -20.70
C THR A 208 -9.79 10.23 -19.73
N CYS A 209 -9.44 10.36 -18.45
CA CYS A 209 -10.01 9.56 -17.38
C CYS A 209 -10.58 10.48 -16.29
N VAL A 210 -11.69 10.08 -15.67
CA VAL A 210 -12.31 10.82 -14.56
C VAL A 210 -12.17 9.99 -13.30
N PHE A 211 -11.38 10.49 -12.35
CA PHE A 211 -11.22 9.86 -11.04
C PHE A 211 -12.11 10.55 -10.00
N SER A 212 -12.76 9.74 -9.17
CA SER A 212 -13.43 10.22 -7.97
C SER A 212 -12.42 10.29 -6.84
N VAL A 213 -12.25 11.48 -6.26
CA VAL A 213 -11.23 11.76 -5.25
C VAL A 213 -11.87 12.30 -3.98
N PHE A 214 -11.66 11.61 -2.86
CA PHE A 214 -11.95 12.16 -1.53
C PHE A 214 -10.78 13.01 -1.06
N SER A 215 -11.04 14.21 -0.55
CA SER A 215 -10.01 15.05 0.06
C SER A 215 -10.30 15.30 1.53
N SER A 216 -9.35 14.97 2.42
CA SER A 216 -9.46 15.31 3.85
C SER A 216 -9.41 16.81 4.13
N ARG A 217 -9.06 17.63 3.13
CA ARG A 217 -9.11 19.09 3.20
C ARG A 217 -10.54 19.61 3.12
N THR A 218 -11.34 19.07 2.20
CA THR A 218 -12.71 19.51 1.94
C THR A 218 -13.75 18.63 2.63
N GLY A 219 -13.35 17.40 3.02
CA GLY A 219 -14.25 16.39 3.59
C GLY A 219 -15.26 15.85 2.58
N ARG A 220 -14.98 15.97 1.28
CA ARG A 220 -15.93 15.64 0.20
C ARG A 220 -15.25 14.86 -0.93
N TRP A 221 -16.10 14.18 -1.70
CA TRP A 221 -15.74 13.56 -2.97
C TRP A 221 -15.85 14.58 -4.11
N GLU A 222 -14.86 14.60 -4.98
CA GLU A 222 -14.76 15.47 -6.15
C GLU A 222 -14.40 14.64 -7.38
N GLU A 223 -14.97 14.97 -8.53
CA GLU A 223 -14.53 14.39 -9.80
C GLU A 223 -13.40 15.23 -10.39
N ARG A 224 -12.29 14.58 -10.73
CA ARG A 224 -11.14 15.22 -11.36
C ARG A 224 -10.85 14.55 -12.69
N VAL A 225 -10.69 15.36 -13.74
CA VAL A 225 -10.45 14.89 -15.11
C VAL A 225 -8.96 14.94 -15.40
N TYR A 226 -8.41 13.82 -15.84
CA TYR A 226 -6.99 13.67 -16.17
C TYR A 226 -6.84 13.40 -17.67
N ALA A 227 -5.87 14.05 -18.30
CA ALA A 227 -5.54 13.84 -19.70
C ALA A 227 -4.42 12.80 -19.86
N ARG A 228 -4.55 11.91 -20.86
CA ARG A 228 -3.54 10.91 -21.17
C ARG A 228 -2.29 11.53 -21.78
N GLU A 229 -1.12 11.19 -21.25
CA GLU A 229 0.18 11.43 -21.86
C GLU A 229 0.67 10.22 -22.65
N GLY A 230 1.31 10.49 -23.79
CA GLY A 230 1.82 9.44 -24.68
C GLY A 230 0.75 8.82 -25.58
N LYS A 231 1.03 7.61 -26.07
CA LYS A 231 0.17 6.86 -27.00
C LYS A 231 -0.72 5.85 -26.26
N ALA A 232 -1.77 5.39 -26.92
CA ALA A 232 -2.56 4.28 -26.41
C ALA A 232 -1.69 3.02 -26.38
N MET A 233 -1.98 2.12 -25.44
CA MET A 233 -1.25 0.86 -25.26
C MET A 233 -1.82 -0.26 -26.13
N GLY A 234 -3.07 -0.14 -26.55
CA GLY A 234 -3.76 -1.09 -27.41
C GLY A 234 -5.25 -0.77 -27.45
N THR A 235 -6.05 -1.76 -27.82
CA THR A 235 -7.51 -1.65 -27.77
C THR A 235 -8.07 -2.21 -26.46
N ILE A 236 -9.28 -1.80 -26.07
CA ILE A 236 -9.96 -2.35 -24.89
C ILE A 236 -10.10 -3.88 -24.99
N ALA A 237 -10.39 -4.41 -26.18
CA ALA A 237 -10.53 -5.85 -26.41
C ALA A 237 -9.23 -6.61 -26.11
N GLU A 238 -8.07 -6.10 -26.56
CA GLU A 238 -6.76 -6.69 -26.25
C GLU A 238 -6.49 -6.68 -24.74
N MET A 239 -6.89 -5.62 -24.03
CA MET A 239 -6.65 -5.51 -22.59
C MET A 239 -7.51 -6.44 -21.76
N ARG A 240 -8.72 -6.79 -22.24
CA ARG A 240 -9.63 -7.75 -21.61
C ARG A 240 -9.14 -9.19 -21.62
N GLU A 241 -8.16 -9.50 -22.47
CA GLU A 241 -7.52 -10.81 -22.47
C GLU A 241 -6.65 -11.03 -21.21
N TYR A 242 -6.29 -9.95 -20.51
CA TYR A 242 -5.53 -10.02 -19.28
C TYR A 242 -6.44 -10.26 -18.07
N GLY A 243 -6.00 -11.13 -17.15
CA GLY A 243 -6.77 -11.43 -15.94
C GLY A 243 -6.94 -10.21 -15.02
N PHE A 244 -8.08 -10.10 -14.35
CA PHE A 244 -8.41 -8.98 -13.45
C PHE A 244 -8.61 -9.42 -11.98
N PHE A 245 -8.36 -10.70 -11.67
CA PHE A 245 -8.68 -11.28 -10.36
C PHE A 245 -7.78 -10.79 -9.23
N TRP A 246 -6.60 -10.26 -9.56
CA TRP A 246 -5.64 -9.78 -8.56
C TRP A 246 -5.79 -8.29 -8.32
N ARG A 247 -5.65 -7.91 -7.05
CA ARG A 247 -5.63 -6.53 -6.63
C ARG A 247 -4.24 -5.94 -6.88
N GLY A 248 -4.16 -4.86 -7.66
CA GLY A 248 -2.90 -4.21 -7.95
C GLY A 248 -2.34 -3.42 -6.75
N TYR A 249 -1.04 -3.49 -6.54
CA TYR A 249 -0.32 -2.64 -5.59
C TYR A 249 -0.35 -1.16 -6.00
N SER A 250 -0.13 -0.27 -5.03
CA SER A 250 -0.02 1.16 -5.29
C SER A 250 1.09 1.83 -4.50
N VAL A 251 1.62 2.91 -5.06
CA VAL A 251 2.71 3.67 -4.47
C VAL A 251 2.44 5.15 -4.67
N CYS A 252 2.52 5.94 -3.59
CA CYS A 252 2.58 7.39 -3.67
C CYS A 252 4.04 7.85 -3.47
N CYS A 253 4.59 8.52 -4.49
CA CYS A 253 5.96 9.04 -4.46
C CYS A 253 6.03 10.38 -5.20
N ARG A 254 6.60 11.42 -4.55
CA ARG A 254 6.89 12.73 -5.17
C ARG A 254 5.69 13.30 -5.95
N ASP A 255 4.55 13.48 -5.29
CA ASP A 255 3.33 14.05 -5.89
C ASP A 255 2.76 13.24 -7.08
N THR A 256 3.13 11.96 -7.17
CA THR A 256 2.66 11.04 -8.21
C THR A 256 2.16 9.75 -7.56
N LEU A 257 1.00 9.29 -8.01
CA LEU A 257 0.40 8.01 -7.63
C LEU A 257 0.66 6.99 -8.76
N TYR A 258 1.18 5.82 -8.39
CA TYR A 258 1.44 4.71 -9.29
C TYR A 258 0.54 3.55 -8.89
N VAL A 259 -0.25 3.02 -9.82
CA VAL A 259 -1.22 1.96 -9.57
C VAL A 259 -0.99 0.85 -10.57
N GLN A 260 -0.72 -0.35 -10.08
CA GLN A 260 -0.62 -1.53 -10.93
C GLN A 260 -2.00 -1.87 -11.52
N CYS A 261 -2.05 -2.19 -12.80
CA CYS A 261 -3.28 -2.43 -13.55
C CYS A 261 -3.16 -3.59 -14.57
N SER A 262 -4.31 -4.09 -15.01
CA SER A 262 -4.49 -5.17 -15.99
C SER A 262 -3.66 -6.42 -15.66
N GLY A 263 -3.97 -7.05 -14.53
CA GLY A 263 -3.30 -8.28 -14.08
C GLY A 263 -1.82 -8.09 -13.73
N GLY A 264 -1.39 -6.84 -13.56
CA GLY A 264 -0.01 -6.52 -13.23
C GLY A 264 0.89 -6.20 -14.40
N ILE A 265 0.39 -6.25 -15.63
CA ILE A 265 1.17 -6.04 -16.87
C ILE A 265 1.50 -4.58 -17.13
N PHE A 266 0.65 -3.70 -16.61
CA PHE A 266 0.79 -2.26 -16.76
C PHE A 266 0.76 -1.57 -15.40
N MET A 267 1.18 -0.32 -15.42
CA MET A 267 1.13 0.58 -14.29
C MET A 267 0.59 1.93 -14.76
N THR A 268 -0.47 2.41 -14.12
CA THR A 268 -1.01 3.74 -14.29
C THR A 268 -0.25 4.71 -13.40
N ARG A 269 0.44 5.68 -13.99
CA ARG A 269 1.10 6.81 -13.34
C ARG A 269 0.18 8.03 -13.42
N ILE A 270 -0.24 8.57 -12.27
CA ILE A 270 -1.16 9.70 -12.13
C ILE A 270 -0.42 10.83 -11.42
N SER A 271 -0.21 11.94 -12.10
CA SER A 271 0.48 13.10 -11.54
C SER A 271 -0.53 14.05 -10.90
N LEU A 272 -0.40 14.28 -9.60
CA LEU A 272 -1.42 14.93 -8.77
C LEU A 272 -1.44 16.46 -8.96
N SER A 273 -0.37 17.06 -9.50
CA SER A 273 -0.24 18.51 -9.69
C SER A 273 -0.54 19.02 -11.10
N ASN A 274 -0.56 18.15 -12.12
CA ASN A 274 -0.69 18.57 -13.52
C ASN A 274 -1.91 18.00 -14.23
N ASP A 275 -2.76 17.24 -13.54
CA ASP A 275 -3.97 16.61 -14.08
C ASP A 275 -3.69 15.74 -15.30
N LYS A 276 -2.58 15.02 -15.27
CA LYS A 276 -2.20 14.08 -16.33
C LYS A 276 -1.93 12.69 -15.80
N TYR A 277 -2.18 11.72 -16.66
CA TYR A 277 -1.87 10.33 -16.37
C TYR A 277 -1.26 9.64 -17.58
N GLN A 278 -0.51 8.58 -17.33
CA GLN A 278 0.13 7.77 -18.35
C GLN A 278 0.07 6.32 -17.93
N VAL A 279 -0.09 5.40 -18.88
CA VAL A 279 0.08 3.98 -18.62
C VAL A 279 1.45 3.54 -19.15
N ILE A 280 2.17 2.81 -18.30
CA ILE A 280 3.52 2.34 -18.55
C ILE A 280 3.50 0.81 -18.52
N LYS A 281 4.17 0.18 -19.48
CA LYS A 281 4.30 -1.28 -19.51
C LYS A 281 5.31 -1.73 -18.45
N MET A 282 5.00 -2.81 -17.74
CA MET A 282 5.93 -3.43 -16.80
C MET A 282 7.14 -4.07 -17.51
N PRO A 283 8.25 -4.33 -16.79
CA PRO A 283 9.48 -4.86 -17.39
C PRO A 283 9.25 -6.14 -18.21
N SER A 284 9.84 -6.21 -19.41
CA SER A 284 9.64 -7.34 -20.34
C SER A 284 10.31 -8.66 -19.93
N GLY A 285 11.11 -8.64 -18.86
CA GLY A 285 11.82 -9.83 -18.35
C GLY A 285 11.00 -10.72 -17.42
N ILE A 286 9.79 -10.26 -17.06
CA ILE A 286 8.88 -10.94 -16.14
C ILE A 286 8.18 -12.08 -16.88
N ASP A 287 8.18 -13.26 -16.27
CA ASP A 287 7.40 -14.40 -16.75
C ASP A 287 5.96 -14.23 -16.29
N TRP A 288 5.02 -14.09 -17.21
CA TRP A 288 3.60 -13.87 -16.92
C TRP A 288 2.80 -15.18 -16.85
N MET A 289 3.48 -16.34 -16.82
CA MET A 289 2.82 -17.60 -16.51
C MET A 289 2.22 -17.59 -15.10
N GLU A 290 1.16 -18.39 -14.92
CA GLU A 290 0.33 -18.45 -13.72
C GLU A 290 1.21 -18.60 -12.46
N CYS A 291 1.10 -17.63 -11.54
CA CYS A 291 1.76 -17.51 -10.22
C CYS A 291 3.02 -16.61 -10.10
N SER A 292 3.48 -15.88 -11.13
CA SER A 292 4.53 -14.86 -10.91
C SER A 292 3.97 -13.59 -10.25
N GLU A 293 4.10 -13.48 -8.94
CA GLU A 293 3.77 -12.23 -8.25
C GLU A 293 4.74 -11.11 -8.63
N ILE A 294 4.19 -9.92 -8.87
CA ILE A 294 4.97 -8.69 -9.05
C ILE A 294 4.62 -7.77 -7.91
N TYR A 295 5.63 -7.49 -7.09
CA TYR A 295 5.50 -6.53 -6.02
C TYR A 295 5.89 -5.14 -6.53
N LEU A 296 5.03 -4.14 -6.34
CA LEU A 296 5.31 -2.74 -6.59
C LEU A 296 5.38 -2.01 -5.26
N GLY A 297 6.47 -1.29 -5.00
CA GLY A 297 6.63 -0.57 -3.74
C GLY A 297 7.60 0.60 -3.82
N LYS A 298 7.64 1.37 -2.74
CA LYS A 298 8.57 2.49 -2.56
C LYS A 298 9.90 2.00 -2.01
N SER A 299 11.00 2.34 -2.67
CA SER A 299 12.37 2.09 -2.21
C SER A 299 13.13 3.41 -2.04
N VAL A 300 14.35 3.32 -1.50
CA VAL A 300 15.26 4.47 -1.42
C VAL A 300 15.58 5.09 -2.80
N LYS A 301 15.46 4.31 -3.88
CA LYS A 301 15.71 4.74 -5.26
C LYS A 301 14.47 5.30 -5.97
N GLY A 302 13.30 5.31 -5.32
CA GLY A 302 12.04 5.76 -5.90
C GLY A 302 11.00 4.64 -5.98
N VAL A 303 10.31 4.54 -7.12
CA VAL A 303 9.36 3.44 -7.36
C VAL A 303 10.14 2.23 -7.87
N SER A 304 9.94 1.09 -7.21
CA SER A 304 10.59 -0.17 -7.57
C SER A 304 9.55 -1.27 -7.78
N CYS A 305 9.85 -2.18 -8.69
CA CYS A 305 9.13 -3.45 -8.76
C CYS A 305 10.08 -4.64 -8.66
N ALA A 306 9.57 -5.75 -8.13
CA ALA A 306 10.30 -7.00 -8.05
C ALA A 306 9.42 -8.19 -8.45
N SER A 307 10.06 -9.24 -8.95
CA SER A 307 9.42 -10.51 -9.28
C SER A 307 10.44 -11.65 -9.16
N PHE A 308 9.95 -12.87 -8.99
CA PHE A 308 10.77 -14.09 -9.02
C PHE A 308 10.62 -14.78 -10.38
N ARG A 309 11.75 -15.02 -11.04
CA ARG A 309 11.82 -15.94 -12.17
C ARG A 309 12.16 -17.35 -11.66
N ASP A 310 11.47 -18.36 -12.18
CA ASP A 310 11.68 -19.76 -11.81
C ASP A 310 11.68 -19.97 -10.28
N TRP A 311 10.87 -19.19 -9.56
CA TRP A 311 10.65 -19.23 -8.09
C TRP A 311 11.85 -18.83 -7.21
N TYR A 312 13.06 -18.75 -7.77
CA TYR A 312 14.31 -18.58 -7.00
C TYR A 312 15.23 -17.47 -7.52
N HIS A 313 14.94 -16.88 -8.67
CA HIS A 313 15.74 -15.79 -9.22
C HIS A 313 15.01 -14.47 -9.01
N LEU A 314 15.38 -13.76 -7.95
CA LEU A 314 14.85 -12.44 -7.63
C LEU A 314 15.36 -11.42 -8.65
N GLN A 315 14.42 -10.72 -9.29
CA GLN A 315 14.70 -9.63 -10.22
C GLN A 315 14.09 -8.34 -9.70
N ILE A 316 14.86 -7.25 -9.71
CA ILE A 316 14.42 -5.93 -9.23
C ILE A 316 14.69 -4.87 -10.29
N TRP A 317 13.67 -4.05 -10.55
CA TRP A 317 13.73 -2.89 -11.43
C TRP A 317 13.37 -1.63 -10.65
N VAL A 318 13.98 -0.52 -11.06
CA VAL A 318 13.68 0.83 -10.56
C VAL A 318 13.15 1.65 -11.72
N LEU A 319 12.10 2.41 -11.46
CA LEU A 319 11.55 3.35 -12.44
C LEU A 319 12.48 4.58 -12.53
N ASP A 320 13.03 4.81 -13.71
CA ASP A 320 13.80 6.01 -14.02
C ASP A 320 12.90 7.06 -14.68
N GLU A 321 12.88 8.24 -14.09
CA GLU A 321 12.14 9.43 -14.56
C GLU A 321 13.08 10.63 -14.78
N SER A 322 14.39 10.38 -14.84
CA SER A 322 15.41 11.44 -14.99
C SER A 322 15.55 11.98 -16.41
N CYS A 323 15.07 11.24 -17.41
CA CYS A 323 15.07 11.63 -18.82
C CYS A 323 13.64 11.95 -19.30
N ASP A 324 13.51 12.50 -20.51
CA ASP A 324 12.20 12.75 -21.17
C ASP A 324 11.38 11.46 -21.42
N GLN A 325 11.93 10.29 -21.08
CA GLN A 325 11.30 8.99 -21.19
C GLN A 325 11.30 8.30 -19.82
N ILE A 326 10.15 7.71 -19.49
CA ILE A 326 9.97 6.91 -18.29
C ILE A 326 10.28 5.46 -18.65
N GLU A 327 11.27 4.87 -17.98
CA GLU A 327 11.71 3.50 -18.27
C GLU A 327 12.00 2.70 -17.01
N TRP A 328 11.83 1.38 -17.12
CA TRP A 328 12.21 0.45 -16.07
C TRP A 328 13.67 0.02 -16.25
N VAL A 329 14.51 0.32 -15.26
CA VAL A 329 15.93 -0.03 -15.26
C VAL A 329 16.16 -1.24 -14.35
N SER A 330 16.66 -2.34 -14.90
CA SER A 330 17.05 -3.52 -14.11
C SER A 330 18.24 -3.16 -13.22
N LYS A 331 18.14 -3.46 -11.91
CA LYS A 331 19.17 -3.15 -10.92
C LYS A 331 19.80 -4.38 -10.30
N HIS A 332 18.99 -5.38 -9.95
CA HIS A 332 19.47 -6.58 -9.26
C HIS A 332 18.89 -7.84 -9.89
N GLN A 333 19.72 -8.87 -9.97
CA GLN A 333 19.36 -10.25 -10.32
C GLN A 333 20.08 -11.15 -9.33
N ILE A 334 19.33 -11.82 -8.46
CA ILE A 334 19.86 -12.50 -7.29
C ILE A 334 19.32 -13.93 -7.28
N ASP A 335 20.21 -14.91 -7.15
CA ASP A 335 19.84 -16.29 -6.83
C ASP A 335 19.63 -16.40 -5.32
N VAL A 336 18.39 -16.65 -4.89
CA VAL A 336 18.02 -16.75 -3.47
C VAL A 336 18.07 -18.19 -2.94
N VAL A 337 18.43 -19.19 -3.75
CA VAL A 337 18.60 -20.58 -3.30
C VAL A 337 19.55 -20.70 -2.10
N PRO A 338 20.70 -20.00 -2.04
CA PRO A 338 21.59 -20.06 -0.88
C PRO A 338 20.95 -19.61 0.44
N ILE A 339 19.98 -18.69 0.38
CA ILE A 339 19.23 -18.22 1.57
C ILE A 339 18.39 -19.37 2.13
N LEU A 340 17.69 -20.07 1.24
CA LEU A 340 16.83 -21.18 1.61
C LEU A 340 17.62 -22.31 2.28
N HIS A 341 18.82 -22.60 1.77
CA HIS A 341 19.72 -23.59 2.38
C HIS A 341 20.14 -23.19 3.80
N ALA A 342 20.50 -21.92 4.00
CA ALA A 342 20.94 -21.44 5.30
C ALA A 342 19.80 -21.48 6.34
N LEU A 343 18.57 -21.13 5.94
CA LEU A 343 17.40 -21.17 6.81
C LEU A 343 16.91 -22.59 7.12
N ASN A 344 16.90 -23.51 6.15
CA ASN A 344 16.51 -24.90 6.38
C ASN A 344 17.47 -25.62 7.35
N TYR A 345 18.74 -25.21 7.36
CA TYR A 345 19.70 -25.72 8.34
C TYR A 345 19.38 -25.22 9.75
N ASP A 346 18.90 -23.98 9.88
CA ASP A 346 18.53 -23.38 11.16
C ASP A 346 17.13 -23.78 11.65
N GLU A 347 16.20 -24.25 10.81
CA GLU A 347 14.90 -24.81 11.27
C GLU A 347 15.06 -25.99 12.27
N GLN A 348 16.24 -26.61 12.34
CA GLN A 348 16.55 -27.62 13.38
C GLN A 348 16.84 -26.99 14.76
N ASN A 349 17.07 -25.69 14.83
CA ASN A 349 17.20 -24.90 16.04
C ASN A 349 15.99 -23.95 16.13
N GLU A 350 15.18 -24.05 17.16
CA GLU A 350 14.01 -23.17 17.39
C GLU A 350 14.45 -21.73 17.75
N THR A 351 15.10 -21.01 16.84
CA THR A 351 15.44 -19.60 17.01
C THR A 351 14.22 -18.75 16.66
N GLU A 352 13.68 -17.98 17.61
CA GLU A 352 12.48 -17.15 17.38
C GLU A 352 12.73 -15.94 16.46
N GLY A 353 14.00 -15.63 16.17
CA GLY A 353 14.42 -14.44 15.43
C GLY A 353 14.26 -13.16 16.26
N PRO A 354 14.83 -12.03 15.81
CA PRO A 354 14.77 -10.77 16.54
C PRO A 354 13.41 -10.07 16.52
N TRP A 355 12.50 -10.43 15.60
CA TRP A 355 11.16 -9.85 15.49
C TRP A 355 10.12 -10.87 15.94
N ILE A 356 9.15 -10.37 16.71
CA ILE A 356 8.07 -11.18 17.26
C ILE A 356 6.80 -10.89 16.46
N LEU A 357 6.13 -11.96 16.07
CA LEU A 357 4.81 -11.91 15.47
C LEU A 357 3.76 -11.73 16.57
N GLN A 358 3.03 -10.62 16.54
CA GLN A 358 2.00 -10.30 17.54
C GLN A 358 0.71 -11.09 17.27
N ASP A 359 0.73 -12.40 17.55
CA ASP A 359 -0.42 -13.32 17.41
C ASP A 359 -1.40 -13.22 18.61
N VAL A 360 -2.69 -13.45 18.38
CA VAL A 360 -3.77 -13.52 19.38
C VAL A 360 -3.61 -14.71 20.33
N ASN A 361 -2.95 -15.79 19.91
CA ASN A 361 -2.72 -16.95 20.76
C ASN A 361 -1.64 -16.75 21.85
N ASN A 362 -0.92 -15.63 21.84
CA ASN A 362 0.02 -15.26 22.91
C ASN A 362 -0.67 -14.37 23.94
N ALA A 363 -1.50 -14.97 24.80
CA ALA A 363 -2.09 -14.29 25.95
C ALA A 363 -1.20 -14.35 27.22
N GLU A 364 -0.01 -14.96 27.17
CA GLU A 364 0.72 -15.34 28.40
C GLU A 364 2.16 -14.86 28.59
N ASP A 365 2.82 -14.13 27.66
CA ASP A 365 4.22 -13.72 27.88
C ASP A 365 4.51 -12.24 27.64
N ASP A 366 3.83 -11.38 28.38
CA ASP A 366 4.12 -9.94 28.49
C ASP A 366 5.34 -9.62 29.40
N ASN A 367 6.25 -10.57 29.63
CA ASN A 367 7.36 -10.45 30.58
C ASN A 367 8.77 -10.52 29.97
N ASN A 368 8.96 -10.14 28.70
CA ASN A 368 10.30 -9.99 28.15
C ASN A 368 10.78 -8.55 28.30
N GLU A 369 11.72 -8.34 29.23
CA GLU A 369 12.43 -7.06 29.44
C GLU A 369 13.03 -6.58 28.11
N ALA A 370 12.49 -5.48 27.58
CA ALA A 370 12.90 -4.92 26.31
C ALA A 370 14.33 -4.34 26.40
N GLU A 371 15.25 -4.85 25.59
CA GLU A 371 16.55 -4.22 25.41
C GLU A 371 16.40 -2.85 24.71
N ASN A 372 17.15 -1.86 25.20
CA ASN A 372 17.09 -0.46 24.78
C ASN A 372 17.71 -0.21 23.39
N LYS A 373 17.15 -0.81 22.32
CA LYS A 373 17.52 -0.51 20.93
C LYS A 373 16.27 -0.10 20.14
N PHE A 374 16.11 1.21 19.96
CA PHE A 374 14.87 1.84 19.47
C PHE A 374 14.64 1.71 17.95
N GLU A 375 15.65 1.36 17.17
CA GLU A 375 15.63 1.31 15.70
C GLU A 375 16.20 -0.03 15.23
N TRP A 376 15.61 -0.61 14.17
CA TRP A 376 16.16 -1.80 13.52
C TRP A 376 17.53 -1.45 12.92
N ASP A 377 18.56 -2.18 13.37
CA ASP A 377 19.92 -2.01 12.90
C ASP A 377 20.14 -2.94 11.71
N SER A 378 20.07 -2.33 10.52
CA SER A 378 20.27 -2.99 9.25
C SER A 378 21.60 -3.72 9.18
N ASP A 379 22.60 -3.33 9.97
CA ASP A 379 23.98 -3.73 9.71
C ASP A 379 24.42 -4.91 10.60
N ASN A 380 23.65 -5.23 11.65
CA ASN A 380 24.16 -6.13 12.71
C ASN A 380 23.15 -7.12 13.28
N ASP A 381 21.83 -6.89 13.16
CA ASP A 381 20.84 -7.76 13.82
C ASP A 381 20.47 -9.00 12.96
N GLY A 382 20.59 -10.21 13.49
CA GLY A 382 20.07 -11.44 12.85
C GLY A 382 20.78 -11.90 11.57
N VAL A 383 22.05 -11.52 11.37
CA VAL A 383 22.81 -11.83 10.15
C VAL A 383 23.03 -13.34 9.99
N ILE A 384 22.66 -13.87 8.82
CA ILE A 384 22.83 -15.28 8.45
C ILE A 384 24.13 -15.44 7.66
N ASN A 385 24.94 -16.43 8.01
CA ASN A 385 26.10 -16.80 7.21
C ASN A 385 25.68 -17.77 6.09
N ILE A 386 25.76 -17.31 4.85
CA ILE A 386 25.43 -18.12 3.68
C ILE A 386 26.67 -18.92 3.27
N GLU A 387 26.71 -20.20 3.64
CA GLU A 387 27.73 -21.13 3.15
C GLU A 387 27.24 -21.83 1.87
N TYR A 388 28.04 -21.76 0.79
CA TYR A 388 27.76 -22.43 -0.47
C TYR A 388 28.07 -23.94 -0.37
N GLY A 389 27.15 -24.70 0.21
CA GLY A 389 27.19 -26.16 0.29
C GLY A 389 26.61 -26.87 -0.96
N ALA A 390 26.91 -28.16 -1.12
CA ALA A 390 26.43 -28.95 -2.26
C ALA A 390 24.91 -29.13 -2.24
N ALA A 391 24.28 -28.89 -3.40
CA ALA A 391 22.84 -28.88 -3.62
C ALA A 391 22.12 -30.15 -3.13
N GLN A 392 21.32 -30.01 -2.07
CA GLN A 392 20.19 -30.89 -1.81
C GLN A 392 18.91 -30.28 -2.38
N HIS A 393 18.00 -31.12 -2.86
CA HIS A 393 16.70 -30.68 -3.36
C HIS A 393 15.96 -29.98 -2.23
N CYS A 394 15.71 -28.70 -2.37
CA CYS A 394 15.01 -27.93 -1.36
C CYS A 394 13.58 -27.67 -1.80
N HIS A 395 12.64 -27.94 -0.91
CA HIS A 395 11.24 -27.57 -1.07
C HIS A 395 11.02 -26.25 -0.33
N GLY A 396 10.58 -25.22 -1.05
CA GLY A 396 10.28 -23.91 -0.51
C GLY A 396 10.12 -22.88 -1.62
N HIS A 397 9.43 -21.79 -1.33
CA HIS A 397 9.19 -20.68 -2.26
C HIS A 397 9.36 -19.34 -1.54
N PHE A 398 9.54 -18.29 -2.33
CA PHE A 398 9.67 -16.92 -1.83
C PHE A 398 8.51 -16.07 -2.33
N THR A 399 7.96 -15.24 -1.44
CA THR A 399 7.05 -14.13 -1.82
C THR A 399 7.53 -12.83 -1.19
N PHE A 400 6.91 -11.70 -1.55
CA PHE A 400 7.34 -10.38 -1.11
C PHE A 400 6.62 -9.92 0.15
N LEU A 401 7.38 -9.38 1.10
CA LEU A 401 6.85 -8.64 2.25
C LEU A 401 6.93 -7.12 2.05
N GLY A 402 7.86 -6.67 1.21
CA GLY A 402 7.92 -5.32 0.67
C GLY A 402 9.32 -4.71 0.61
N PHE A 403 9.41 -3.46 0.17
CA PHE A 403 10.67 -2.73 0.12
C PHE A 403 10.86 -1.85 1.34
N HIS A 404 12.10 -1.74 1.84
CA HIS A 404 12.39 -0.71 2.81
C HIS A 404 12.40 0.67 2.10
N PRO A 405 11.58 1.65 2.54
CA PRO A 405 11.43 2.93 1.84
C PRO A 405 12.66 3.85 1.90
N TYR A 406 13.68 3.51 2.69
CA TYR A 406 14.82 4.38 3.05
C TYR A 406 16.19 3.69 2.98
N LYS A 407 16.22 2.37 2.84
CA LYS A 407 17.42 1.56 2.73
C LYS A 407 17.29 0.64 1.52
N ASP A 408 18.40 0.18 0.96
CA ASP A 408 18.41 -0.71 -0.22
C ASP A 408 18.13 -2.16 0.22
N VAL A 409 16.95 -2.39 0.78
CA VAL A 409 16.55 -3.65 1.41
C VAL A 409 15.21 -4.11 0.88
N VAL A 410 15.09 -5.41 0.62
CA VAL A 410 13.83 -6.08 0.32
C VAL A 410 13.51 -7.09 1.42
N PHE A 411 12.27 -7.08 1.88
CA PHE A 411 11.74 -8.04 2.83
C PHE A 411 11.04 -9.18 2.07
N LEU A 412 11.38 -10.42 2.42
CA LEU A 412 10.89 -11.61 1.76
C LEU A 412 10.24 -12.55 2.78
N ASN A 413 9.18 -13.21 2.33
CA ASN A 413 8.57 -14.35 3.00
C ASN A 413 9.21 -15.62 2.44
N VAL A 414 9.64 -16.51 3.33
CA VAL A 414 10.18 -17.82 2.97
C VAL A 414 9.18 -18.88 3.43
N SER A 415 8.39 -19.38 2.49
CA SER A 415 7.40 -20.47 2.69
C SER A 415 6.48 -20.31 3.92
N LEU A 416 6.11 -19.08 4.28
CA LEU A 416 5.35 -18.73 5.49
C LEU A 416 6.04 -19.08 6.82
N SER A 417 7.26 -19.63 6.79
CA SER A 417 8.00 -19.98 8.00
C SER A 417 8.79 -18.79 8.51
N ARG A 418 9.56 -18.13 7.65
CA ARG A 418 10.50 -17.06 8.06
C ARG A 418 10.36 -15.79 7.25
N ALA A 419 10.47 -14.66 7.93
CA ALA A 419 10.70 -13.36 7.31
C ALA A 419 12.21 -13.09 7.23
N VAL A 420 12.67 -12.63 6.07
CA VAL A 420 14.07 -12.21 5.89
C VAL A 420 14.17 -10.81 5.31
N ALA A 421 15.18 -10.08 5.73
CA ALA A 421 15.63 -8.85 5.10
C ALA A 421 16.88 -9.14 4.26
N TYR A 422 16.80 -8.86 2.96
CA TYR A 422 17.93 -8.96 2.04
C TYR A 422 18.45 -7.57 1.66
N HIS A 423 19.72 -7.31 1.92
CA HIS A 423 20.40 -6.05 1.61
C HIS A 423 20.98 -6.11 0.20
N LEU A 424 20.46 -5.28 -0.69
CA LEU A 424 20.74 -5.33 -2.13
C LEU A 424 22.15 -4.83 -2.51
N ASP A 425 22.78 -4.06 -1.63
CA ASP A 425 24.11 -3.48 -1.82
C ASP A 425 25.26 -4.38 -1.33
N SER A 426 25.02 -5.10 -0.24
CA SER A 426 25.98 -5.94 0.47
C SER A 426 25.74 -7.43 0.28
N SER A 427 24.59 -7.81 -0.28
CA SER A 427 24.09 -9.20 -0.34
C SER A 427 23.94 -9.86 1.03
N MET A 428 23.92 -9.06 2.10
CA MET A 428 23.73 -9.55 3.46
C MET A 428 22.28 -9.97 3.66
N VAL A 429 22.08 -11.03 4.43
CA VAL A 429 20.76 -11.55 4.76
C VAL A 429 20.58 -11.58 6.25
N GLN A 430 19.44 -11.07 6.70
CA GLN A 430 19.05 -11.07 8.10
C GLN A 430 17.76 -11.84 8.26
N ASP A 431 17.77 -12.81 9.16
CA ASP A 431 16.56 -13.44 9.64
C ASP A 431 15.84 -12.49 10.59
N LEU A 432 14.57 -12.23 10.28
CA LEU A 432 13.71 -11.38 11.10
C LEU A 432 12.92 -12.21 12.10
N GLY A 433 12.59 -13.46 11.80
CA GLY A 433 11.85 -14.35 12.69
C GLY A 433 10.64 -15.01 12.05
N ASN A 434 9.82 -15.62 12.90
CA ASN A 434 8.73 -16.49 12.49
C ASN A 434 7.55 -15.73 11.89
N LEU A 435 7.06 -16.20 10.74
CA LEU A 435 5.89 -15.66 10.05
C LEU A 435 4.61 -16.46 10.27
N CYS A 436 4.67 -17.73 10.69
CA CYS A 436 3.46 -18.53 10.81
C CYS A 436 2.79 -18.31 12.17
N PRO A 437 1.52 -17.82 12.22
CA PRO A 437 0.78 -17.76 13.48
C PRO A 437 0.57 -19.16 14.07
N LYS A 438 0.47 -19.25 15.40
CA LYS A 438 0.28 -20.53 16.10
C LYS A 438 -1.05 -21.16 15.69
N GLY A 439 -1.01 -22.41 15.21
CA GLY A 439 -2.21 -23.12 14.75
C GLY A 439 -2.78 -22.61 13.42
N TYR A 440 -2.08 -21.74 12.70
CA TYR A 440 -2.59 -21.16 11.45
C TYR A 440 -2.89 -22.21 10.37
N HIS A 441 -2.04 -23.25 10.26
CA HIS A 441 -2.29 -24.36 9.33
C HIS A 441 -3.57 -25.15 9.67
N ASP A 442 -3.99 -25.20 10.93
CA ASP A 442 -5.25 -25.84 11.31
C ASP A 442 -6.47 -24.99 10.88
N ILE A 443 -6.29 -23.67 10.78
CA ILE A 443 -7.33 -22.71 10.38
C ILE A 443 -7.44 -22.65 8.84
N ALA A 444 -6.33 -22.43 8.15
CA ALA A 444 -6.31 -22.16 6.71
C ALA A 444 -6.05 -23.40 5.84
N GLY A 445 -5.53 -24.49 6.44
CA GLY A 445 -5.25 -25.73 5.72
C GLY A 445 -4.35 -25.51 4.50
N SER A 446 -4.78 -26.02 3.35
CA SER A 446 -4.08 -25.88 2.07
C SER A 446 -4.14 -24.48 1.45
N PHE A 447 -4.90 -23.56 2.03
CA PHE A 447 -5.04 -22.17 1.58
C PHE A 447 -4.27 -21.18 2.46
N ALA A 448 -3.42 -21.68 3.36
CA ALA A 448 -2.55 -20.86 4.19
C ALA A 448 -1.63 -20.02 3.31
N ASP A 449 -1.79 -18.69 3.38
CA ASP A 449 -0.99 -17.74 2.63
C ASP A 449 -1.06 -16.32 3.23
N ILE A 450 -0.12 -15.45 2.84
CA ILE A 450 -0.18 -14.02 3.10
C ILE A 450 -0.79 -13.34 1.86
N LEU A 451 -1.98 -12.79 2.02
CA LEU A 451 -2.72 -12.09 0.97
C LEU A 451 -2.13 -10.71 0.65
N MET A 452 -1.72 -9.97 1.69
CA MET A 452 -1.07 -8.67 1.55
C MET A 452 -0.07 -8.43 2.66
N SER A 453 0.96 -7.65 2.34
CA SER A 453 2.01 -7.27 3.28
C SER A 453 2.48 -5.84 3.01
N PHE A 454 2.84 -5.13 4.07
CA PHE A 454 3.49 -3.83 3.91
C PHE A 454 4.41 -3.41 5.06
N PRO A 455 5.59 -2.85 4.75
CA PRO A 455 6.45 -2.22 5.75
C PRO A 455 5.79 -0.98 6.36
N PHE A 456 5.62 -0.99 7.68
CA PHE A 456 4.97 0.09 8.40
C PHE A 456 5.96 1.17 8.83
N THR A 457 5.66 2.41 8.45
CA THR A 457 6.42 3.60 8.85
C THR A 457 5.50 4.52 9.67
N PRO A 458 5.61 4.55 11.01
CA PRO A 458 4.69 5.29 11.87
C PRO A 458 4.64 6.80 11.56
N CYS A 459 3.44 7.37 11.42
CA CYS A 459 3.24 8.81 11.29
C CYS A 459 2.59 9.36 12.56
N MET A 460 3.32 10.16 13.35
CA MET A 460 2.80 10.71 14.62
C MET A 460 2.08 12.06 14.43
N MET A 461 1.83 12.47 13.19
CA MET A 461 1.05 13.67 12.93
C MET A 461 -0.44 13.44 13.24
N THR A 462 -1.04 14.36 14.00
CA THR A 462 -2.47 14.36 14.33
C THR A 462 -3.32 14.85 13.15
N ILE A 463 -3.34 14.07 12.07
CA ILE A 463 -4.01 14.38 10.79
C ILE A 463 -5.41 13.78 10.76
N VAL A 464 -5.55 12.57 11.29
CA VAL A 464 -6.85 11.97 11.53
C VAL A 464 -7.47 12.67 12.74
N PRO A 465 -8.73 13.16 12.63
CA PRO A 465 -9.42 13.77 13.76
C PRO A 465 -9.53 12.79 14.94
N GLU A 466 -9.83 13.31 16.12
CA GLU A 466 -10.20 12.44 17.24
C GLU A 466 -11.48 11.68 16.89
N ASN A 467 -11.60 10.47 17.44
CA ASN A 467 -12.69 9.53 17.17
C ASN A 467 -14.03 10.17 17.60
N ASN A 468 -14.60 11.02 16.75
CA ASN A 468 -15.80 11.76 17.08
C ASN A 468 -17.03 10.89 16.77
N LEU A 469 -17.71 10.55 17.86
CA LEU A 469 -19.05 10.02 17.89
C LEU A 469 -20.00 11.03 17.23
N GLU A 470 -20.47 10.76 16.02
CA GLU A 470 -21.79 11.22 15.61
C GLU A 470 -22.67 9.98 15.47
N GLY A 471 -23.62 9.86 16.40
CA GLY A 471 -24.57 8.77 16.48
C GLY A 471 -25.46 8.77 15.25
N HIS A 472 -25.43 7.66 14.53
CA HIS A 472 -26.54 7.23 13.68
C HIS A 472 -27.12 5.95 14.27
N ASP A 473 -27.63 6.08 15.50
CA ASP A 473 -28.64 5.20 16.07
C ASP A 473 -29.83 6.09 16.46
N GLN A 474 -30.73 6.27 15.50
CA GLN A 474 -32.10 6.83 15.52
C GLN A 474 -32.36 7.24 14.05
N GLU A 475 -33.23 6.61 13.26
CA GLU A 475 -34.52 5.94 13.51
C GLU A 475 -34.75 4.85 12.45
#